data_AF-A0A091VUZ7-F1
#
_entry.id   AF-A0A091VUZ7-F1
#
_cell.length_a   1.000
_cell.length_b   1.000
_cell.length_c   1.000
_cell.angle_alpha   90.00
_cell.angle_beta   90.00
_cell.angle_gamma   90.00
#
_symmetry.space_group_name_H-M   'P 1'
#
loop_
_entity.id
_entity.type
_entity.pdbx_description
1 polymer ?
#
loop_
_entity_poly.entity_id
_entity_poly.type
_entity_poly.pdbx_seq_one_letter_code
_entity_poly.pdbx_strand_id
1 'polypeptide(L)' 'EDPALIRWAYARTQNVYPNFRPTPKTSFLGALFAIGPILFWVAVFKTDRDRKEKLIQEGKYKRPFSVF' A
#
# COMPACT_ATOMS: atom_id res chain seq x y z
N GLU A 1 -3.78 -26.29 29.42
CA GLU A 1 -4.13 -25.31 28.38
C GLU A 1 -4.60 -24.03 29.04
N ASP A 2 -4.23 -22.85 28.54
CA ASP A 2 -4.70 -21.57 29.07
C ASP A 2 -5.96 -21.11 28.32
N PRO A 3 -7.15 -21.11 28.97
CA PRO A 3 -8.39 -20.72 28.33
C PRO A 3 -8.43 -19.24 27.93
N ALA A 4 -7.69 -18.35 28.61
CA ALA A 4 -7.64 -16.94 28.26
C ALA A 4 -6.90 -16.74 26.93
N LEU A 5 -5.76 -17.42 26.77
CA LEU A 5 -4.98 -17.39 25.54
C LEU A 5 -5.77 -17.96 24.35
N ILE A 6 -6.48 -19.08 24.56
CA ILE A 6 -7.30 -19.71 23.51
C ILE A 6 -8.42 -18.77 23.05
N ARG A 7 -9.13 -18.11 23.98
CA ARG A 7 -10.19 -17.14 23.64
C ARG A 7 -9.65 -15.93 22.90
N TRP A 8 -8.49 -15.40 23.30
CA TRP A 8 -7.84 -14.30 22.61
C TRP A 8 -7.47 -14.67 21.17
N ALA A 9 -6.88 -15.85 20.97
CA ALA A 9 -6.51 -16.35 19.65
C ALA A 9 -7.74 -16.55 18.76
N TYR A 10 -8.81 -17.14 19.30
CA TYR A 10 -10.09 -17.31 18.59
C TYR A 10 -10.68 -15.96 18.16
N ALA A 11 -10.72 -14.98 19.07
CA ALA A 11 -11.27 -13.66 18.79
C ALA A 11 -10.54 -12.94 17.64
N ARG A 12 -9.22 -13.12 17.54
CA ARG A 12 -8.37 -12.47 16.52
C ARG A 12 -8.37 -13.17 15.17
N THR A 13 -8.58 -14.49 15.14
CA THR A 13 -8.42 -15.28 13.91
C THR A 13 -9.74 -15.71 13.30
N GLN A 14 -10.72 -16.11 14.12
CA GLN A 14 -11.96 -16.72 13.65
C GLN A 14 -13.18 -15.80 13.81
N ASN A 15 -13.14 -14.86 14.76
CA ASN A 15 -14.31 -14.06 15.11
C ASN A 15 -14.41 -12.68 14.42
N VAL A 16 -13.49 -12.36 13.50
CA VAL A 16 -13.42 -11.03 12.85
C VAL A 16 -14.49 -10.86 11.77
N TYR A 17 -14.53 -11.77 10.79
CA TYR A 17 -15.48 -11.69 9.67
C TYR A 17 -16.93 -11.99 10.06
N PRO A 18 -17.24 -12.98 10.92
CA PRO A 18 -18.63 -13.24 11.33
C PRO A 18 -19.33 -12.05 11.98
N ASN A 19 -18.57 -11.13 12.59
CA ASN A 19 -19.12 -9.93 13.24
C ASN A 19 -18.86 -8.64 12.45
N PHE A 20 -18.30 -8.73 11.24
CA PHE A 20 -18.05 -7.57 10.40
C PHE A 20 -19.38 -6.99 9.89
N ARG A 21 -19.53 -5.66 9.98
CA ARG A 21 -20.68 -4.94 9.43
C ARG A 21 -20.19 -3.91 8.40
N PRO A 22 -20.67 -3.98 7.14
CA PRO A 22 -20.37 -2.96 6.16
C PRO A 22 -21.13 -1.68 6.51
N THR A 23 -20.42 -0.69 7.04
CA THR A 23 -20.94 0.64 7.37
C THR A 23 -20.21 1.67 6.51
N PRO A 24 -20.75 2.88 6.29
CA PRO A 24 -20.05 3.91 5.53
C PRO A 24 -18.62 4.16 6.04
N LYS A 25 -18.42 4.15 7.38
CA LYS A 25 -17.12 4.31 8.01
C LYS A 25 -16.16 3.15 7.67
N THR A 26 -16.59 1.90 7.83
CA THR A 26 -15.73 0.74 7.60
C THR A 26 -15.42 0.55 6.12
N SER A 27 -16.40 0.79 5.23
CA SER A 27 -16.20 0.78 3.78
C SER A 27 -15.23 1.87 3.32
N PHE A 28 -15.37 3.10 3.83
CA PHE A 28 -14.45 4.19 3.51
C PHE A 28 -13.02 3.91 3.96
N LEU A 29 -12.81 3.49 5.22
CA LEU A 29 -11.48 3.17 5.72
C LEU A 29 -10.86 2.00 4.96
N GLY A 30 -11.64 0.96 4.64
CA GLY A 30 -11.18 -0.16 3.82
C GLY A 30 -10.70 0.30 2.44
N ALA A 31 -11.50 1.12 1.74
CA ALA A 31 -11.12 1.66 0.44
C ALA A 31 -9.90 2.57 0.52
N LEU A 32 -9.84 3.47 1.51
CA LEU A 32 -8.73 4.39 1.70
C LEU A 32 -7.42 3.64 1.95
N PHE A 33 -7.42 2.63 2.81
CA PHE A 33 -6.21 1.87 3.12
C PHE A 33 -5.83 0.83 2.06
N ALA A 34 -6.78 0.34 1.27
CA ALA A 34 -6.49 -0.56 0.15
C ALA A 34 -5.99 0.20 -1.10
N ILE A 35 -6.69 1.27 -1.48
CA ILE A 35 -6.45 2.00 -2.74
C ILE A 35 -5.46 3.15 -2.54
N GLY A 36 -5.50 3.81 -1.38
CA GLY A 36 -4.66 4.99 -1.07
C GLY A 36 -3.16 4.74 -1.27
N PRO A 37 -2.57 3.68 -0.69
CA PRO A 37 -1.16 3.37 -0.90
C PRO A 37 -0.81 3.10 -2.36
N ILE A 38 -1.70 2.46 -3.12
CA ILE A 38 -1.50 2.17 -4.55
C ILE A 38 -1.41 3.48 -5.32
N LEU A 39 -2.40 4.37 -5.15
CA LEU A 39 -2.42 5.68 -5.83
C LEU A 39 -1.22 6.54 -5.43
N PHE A 40 -0.85 6.53 -4.15
CA PHE A 40 0.32 7.22 -3.65
C PHE A 40 1.60 6.77 -4.36
N TRP A 41 1.86 5.47 -4.40
CA TRP A 41 3.07 4.95 -5.04
C TRP A 41 3.07 5.11 -6.55
N VAL A 42 1.91 4.99 -7.21
CA VAL A 42 1.78 5.32 -8.63
C VAL A 42 2.20 6.76 -8.90
N ALA A 43 1.74 7.73 -8.09
CA ALA A 43 2.11 9.13 -8.25
C ALA A 43 3.60 9.38 -7.96
N VAL A 44 4.14 8.81 -6.88
CA VAL A 44 5.56 8.94 -6.52
C VAL A 44 6.46 8.36 -7.63
N PHE A 45 6.18 7.16 -8.10
CA PHE A 45 6.99 6.55 -9.16
C PHE A 45 6.80 7.24 -10.50
N LYS A 46 5.59 7.69 -10.84
CA LYS A 46 5.35 8.42 -12.08
C LYS A 46 6.15 9.71 -12.12
N THR A 47 6.12 10.50 -11.05
CA THR A 47 6.85 11.78 -10.98
C THR A 47 8.36 11.58 -11.04
N ASP A 48 8.90 10.58 -10.36
CA ASP A 48 10.32 10.25 -10.44
C ASP A 48 10.74 9.82 -11.86
N ARG A 49 9.96 8.94 -12.48
CA ARG A 49 10.22 8.47 -13.84
C ARG A 49 10.16 9.60 -14.86
N ASP A 50 9.15 10.45 -14.80
CA ASP A 50 9.00 11.58 -15.74
C ASP A 50 10.16 12.56 -15.59
N ARG A 51 10.57 12.86 -14.35
CA ARG A 51 11.74 13.69 -14.08
C ARG A 51 13.00 13.06 -14.67
N LYS A 52 13.22 11.77 -14.45
CA LYS A 52 14.38 11.04 -14.94
C LYS A 52 14.42 11.02 -16.47
N GLU A 53 13.29 10.72 -17.12
CA GLU A 53 13.14 10.70 -18.58
C GLU A 53 13.42 12.08 -19.19
N LYS A 54 12.90 13.15 -18.60
CA LYS A 54 13.20 14.53 -19.01
C LYS A 54 14.69 14.85 -18.91
N LEU A 55 15.36 14.49 -17.81
CA LEU A 55 16.80 14.74 -17.65
C LEU A 55 17.65 13.98 -18.68
N ILE A 56 17.22 12.80 -19.12
CA ILE A 56 17.90 12.05 -20.18
C ILE A 56 17.75 12.77 -21.52
N GLN A 57 16.53 13.19 -21.86
CA GLN A 57 16.24 13.90 -23.11
C GLN A 57 17.02 15.23 -23.21
N GLU A 58 17.17 15.94 -22.09
CA GLU A 58 17.95 17.18 -22.01
C GLU A 58 19.47 16.95 -21.95
N GLY A 59 19.94 15.70 -21.93
CA GLY A 59 21.36 15.35 -21.78
C GLY A 59 21.96 15.68 -20.41
N LYS A 60 21.14 16.01 -19.41
CA LYS A 60 21.56 16.40 -18.06
C LYS A 60 21.73 15.20 -17.12
N TYR A 61 21.17 14.05 -17.47
CA TYR A 61 21.21 12.85 -16.63
C TYR A 61 22.55 12.11 -16.78
N LYS A 62 23.37 12.11 -15.73
CA LYS A 62 24.67 11.44 -15.71
C LYS A 62 24.53 9.92 -15.48
N ARG A 63 25.13 9.13 -16.37
CA ARG A 63 25.14 7.65 -16.35
C ARG A 63 26.54 7.08 -16.63
N PRO A 64 27.51 7.28 -15.72
CA PRO A 64 28.91 6.95 -16.00
C PRO A 64 29.17 5.46 -16.24
N PHE A 65 28.35 4.57 -15.69
CA PHE A 65 28.50 3.11 -15.80
C PHE A 65 27.28 2.42 -16.42
N SER A 66 26.40 3.16 -17.11
CA SER A 66 25.24 2.53 -17.77
C SER A 66 25.72 1.83 -19.04
N VAL A 67 25.46 0.53 -19.13
CA VAL A 67 25.76 -0.30 -20.31
C VAL A 67 24.63 -0.28 -21.35
N PHE A 68 23.58 0.50 -21.10
CA PHE A 68 22.44 0.77 -21.99
C PHE A 68 22.09 2.26 -21.97
#